data_AF-A0A1T4MD20-F1
#
_entry.id   AF-A0A1T4MD20-F1
#
_cell.length_a   1.000
_cell.length_b   1.000
_cell.length_c   1.000
_cell.angle_alpha   90.00
_cell.angle_beta   90.00
_cell.angle_gamma   90.00
#
_symmetry.space_group_name_H-M   'P 1'
#
loop_
_entity.id
_entity.type
_entity.pdbx_description
1 polymer ?
#
loop_
_entity_poly.entity_id
_entity_poly.type
_entity_poly.pdbx_seq_one_letter_code
_entity_poly.pdbx_strand_id
1 'polypeptide(L)'
;MKKNYLLLLFFFISFEIFAENVELKIILQDGIEYTESFDKDSKSITLVSKGNFRLKELTDIQGLEQFENLTNFCMYFFQYKGNYSFLKKIKNLKDLGLIRCGAETLNFLEDLTLLENCELELDFAKENQKSIETIDVNLEKLKYIKKITINNRMSHIPPFVKVKNKPELLLDTTNIKNLNKKDFKYAKQYSVIKSLNPNPQWYFEK
;
A
#
# COMPACT_ATOMS: atom_id res chain seq x y z
N MET A 1 53.57 -48.57 -13.30
CA MET A 1 53.74 -47.10 -13.23
C MET A 1 53.34 -46.47 -14.56
N LYS A 2 52.22 -45.74 -14.58
CA LYS A 2 52.07 -44.42 -15.24
C LYS A 2 50.66 -43.91 -14.90
N LYS A 3 50.63 -42.89 -14.05
CA LYS A 3 49.44 -42.11 -13.72
C LYS A 3 49.04 -41.31 -14.96
N ASN A 4 47.83 -41.50 -15.47
CA ASN A 4 47.20 -40.54 -16.37
C ASN A 4 46.01 -39.91 -15.63
N TYR A 5 46.32 -38.97 -14.75
CA TYR A 5 45.39 -37.90 -14.41
C TYR A 5 45.31 -37.01 -15.65
N LEU A 6 44.26 -37.16 -16.46
CA LEU A 6 44.02 -36.25 -17.56
C LEU A 6 42.58 -35.75 -17.50
N LEU A 7 42.46 -34.61 -16.85
CA LEU A 7 41.43 -33.57 -17.00
C LEU A 7 39.97 -34.03 -16.87
N LEU A 8 39.54 -34.21 -15.61
CA LEU A 8 38.30 -33.58 -15.16
C LEU A 8 38.49 -32.06 -15.32
N LEU A 9 38.21 -31.54 -16.51
CA LEU A 9 38.05 -30.11 -16.72
C LEU A 9 36.77 -29.73 -16.00
N PHE A 10 36.95 -29.30 -14.74
CA PHE A 10 36.00 -28.54 -13.95
C PHE A 10 35.61 -27.29 -14.75
N PHE A 11 34.70 -27.43 -15.71
CA PHE A 11 33.85 -26.33 -16.15
C PHE A 11 32.66 -26.27 -15.19
N PHE A 12 32.95 -26.09 -13.89
CA PHE A 12 32.09 -25.26 -13.07
C PHE A 12 32.37 -23.83 -13.54
N ILE A 13 31.81 -23.45 -14.69
CA ILE A 13 31.40 -22.05 -14.84
C ILE A 13 30.39 -21.92 -13.71
N SER A 14 30.84 -21.38 -12.59
CA SER A 14 29.99 -20.70 -11.65
C SER A 14 29.19 -19.72 -12.50
N PHE A 15 27.95 -20.09 -12.83
CA PHE A 15 26.91 -19.13 -13.09
C PHE A 15 26.77 -18.33 -11.79
N GLU A 16 27.69 -17.41 -11.55
CA GLU A 16 27.35 -16.19 -10.85
C GLU A 16 26.42 -15.48 -11.82
N ILE A 17 25.15 -15.89 -11.80
CA ILE A 17 24.07 -15.01 -12.19
C ILE A 17 24.19 -13.89 -11.18
N PHE A 18 24.96 -12.85 -11.51
CA PHE A 18 24.90 -11.61 -10.76
C PHE A 18 23.43 -11.22 -10.81
N ALA A 19 22.77 -11.24 -9.65
CA ALA A 19 21.42 -10.71 -9.53
C ALA A 19 21.46 -9.30 -10.11
N GLU A 20 20.80 -9.10 -11.25
CA GLU A 20 20.70 -7.78 -11.85
C GLU A 20 19.93 -6.94 -10.83
N ASN A 21 20.54 -5.87 -10.34
CA ASN A 21 19.88 -5.02 -9.38
C ASN A 21 19.22 -3.85 -10.10
N VAL A 22 18.02 -3.51 -9.65
CA VAL A 22 17.30 -2.30 -10.02
C VAL A 22 17.40 -1.31 -8.88
N GLU A 23 17.68 -0.07 -9.23
CA GLU A 23 17.64 1.06 -8.31
C GLU A 23 16.25 1.70 -8.30
N LEU A 24 15.60 1.65 -7.14
CA LEU A 24 14.43 2.49 -6.88
C LEU A 24 14.89 3.85 -6.38
N LYS A 25 14.46 4.90 -7.06
CA LYS A 25 14.72 6.28 -6.68
C LYS A 25 13.51 6.86 -5.96
N ILE A 26 13.70 7.22 -4.69
CA ILE A 26 12.68 7.81 -3.83
C ILE A 26 12.87 9.32 -3.84
N ILE A 27 11.84 10.06 -4.28
CA ILE A 27 11.90 11.52 -4.45
C ILE A 27 11.06 12.20 -3.37
N LEU A 28 11.62 13.21 -2.70
CA LEU A 28 10.98 13.97 -1.63
C LEU A 28 10.72 15.43 -2.05
N GLN A 29 9.82 16.12 -1.34
CA GLN A 29 9.34 17.50 -1.61
C GLN A 29 10.43 18.57 -1.77
N ASP A 30 11.64 18.35 -1.22
CA ASP A 30 12.76 19.29 -1.30
C ASP A 30 13.74 18.98 -2.46
N GLY A 31 13.37 18.08 -3.37
CA GLY A 31 14.28 17.55 -4.40
C GLY A 31 15.35 16.62 -3.83
N ILE A 32 15.24 16.24 -2.56
CA ILE A 32 16.09 15.23 -1.94
C ILE A 32 15.67 13.87 -2.45
N GLU A 33 16.67 13.10 -2.84
CA GLU A 33 16.50 11.79 -3.43
C GLU A 33 17.39 10.81 -2.68
N TYR A 34 16.87 9.61 -2.46
CA TYR A 34 17.71 8.49 -2.07
C TYR A 34 17.32 7.26 -2.85
N THR A 35 18.30 6.36 -2.99
CA THR A 35 18.13 5.15 -3.77
C THR A 35 18.12 3.93 -2.85
N GLU A 36 17.28 2.96 -3.20
CA GLU A 36 17.36 1.61 -2.65
C GLU A 36 17.53 0.61 -3.79
N SER A 37 18.43 -0.33 -3.61
CA SER A 37 18.77 -1.34 -4.61
C SER A 37 18.07 -2.66 -4.26
N PHE A 38 17.42 -3.27 -5.24
CA PHE A 38 16.72 -4.54 -5.11
C PHE A 38 17.09 -5.46 -6.27
N ASP A 39 17.04 -6.76 -6.01
CA ASP A 39 17.11 -7.77 -7.07
C ASP A 39 15.95 -7.54 -8.05
N LYS A 40 16.25 -7.43 -9.35
CA LYS A 40 15.28 -7.22 -10.43
C LYS A 40 14.19 -8.28 -10.48
N ASP A 41 14.51 -9.50 -10.05
CA ASP A 41 13.57 -10.63 -10.01
C ASP A 41 12.76 -10.70 -8.70
N SER A 42 12.87 -9.68 -7.83
CA SER A 42 12.12 -9.59 -6.58
C SER A 42 10.61 -9.66 -6.83
N LYS A 43 9.96 -10.62 -6.16
CA LYS A 43 8.49 -10.72 -6.10
C LYS A 43 7.87 -9.81 -5.05
N SER A 44 8.68 -9.32 -4.12
CA SER A 44 8.25 -8.54 -2.97
C SER A 44 9.25 -7.43 -2.68
N ILE A 45 8.76 -6.20 -2.54
CA ILE A 45 9.56 -5.06 -2.11
C ILE A 45 8.89 -4.43 -0.88
N THR A 46 9.71 -4.07 0.10
CA THR A 46 9.26 -3.32 1.27
C THR A 46 10.14 -2.10 1.44
N LEU A 47 9.54 -0.92 1.35
CA LEU A 47 10.19 0.35 1.60
C LEU A 47 9.84 0.83 3.00
N VAL A 48 10.84 1.30 3.73
CA VAL A 48 10.68 1.87 5.06
C VAL A 48 11.31 3.25 5.08
N SER A 49 10.51 4.28 5.40
CA SER A 49 11.03 5.64 5.50
C SER A 49 12.09 5.71 6.61
N LYS A 50 13.32 6.06 6.20
CA LYS A 50 14.49 6.11 7.08
C LYS A 50 14.50 7.39 7.90
N GLY A 51 14.89 7.29 9.17
CA GLY A 51 14.99 8.34 10.19
C GLY A 51 14.63 9.76 9.75
N ASN A 52 15.62 10.51 9.29
CA ASN A 52 15.58 11.92 8.90
C ASN A 52 14.67 12.25 7.69
N PHE A 53 14.13 11.24 7.00
CA PHE A 53 13.17 11.41 5.89
C PHE A 53 11.73 11.13 6.30
N ARG A 54 11.46 10.65 7.53
CA ARG A 54 10.09 10.40 8.01
C ARG A 54 9.21 11.63 8.08
N LEU A 55 9.82 12.82 8.17
CA LEU A 55 9.13 14.10 8.20
C LEU A 55 9.05 14.78 6.84
N LYS A 56 9.59 14.14 5.80
CA LYS A 56 9.59 14.68 4.44
C LYS A 56 8.51 14.01 3.62
N GLU A 57 7.78 14.82 2.88
CA GLU A 57 6.75 14.35 1.99
C GLU A 57 7.40 13.67 0.78
N LEU A 58 7.03 12.41 0.55
CA LEU A 58 7.29 11.69 -0.68
C LEU A 58 6.54 12.37 -1.83
N THR A 59 7.13 12.39 -3.02
CA THR A 59 6.46 12.92 -4.22
C THR A 59 6.33 11.86 -5.29
N ASP A 60 7.36 11.05 -5.50
CA ASP A 60 7.35 9.95 -6.49
C ASP A 60 8.32 8.83 -6.10
N ILE A 61 8.09 7.65 -6.69
CA ILE A 61 9.01 6.52 -6.70
C ILE A 61 9.22 6.12 -8.16
N GLN A 62 10.48 6.09 -8.59
CA GLN A 62 10.89 5.76 -9.96
C GLN A 62 11.63 4.43 -9.99
N GLY A 63 11.53 3.71 -11.11
CA GLY A 63 12.16 2.40 -11.32
C GLY A 63 11.25 1.20 -11.07
N LEU A 64 10.02 1.42 -10.60
CA LEU A 64 9.05 0.33 -10.31
C LEU A 64 8.66 -0.46 -11.57
N GLU A 65 8.69 0.17 -12.74
CA GLU A 65 8.38 -0.44 -14.03
C GLU A 65 9.40 -1.52 -14.46
N GLN A 66 10.56 -1.58 -13.82
CA GLN A 66 11.63 -2.52 -14.16
C GLN A 66 11.45 -3.90 -13.51
N PHE A 67 10.56 -4.04 -12.52
CA PHE A 67 10.31 -5.30 -11.83
C PHE A 67 9.16 -6.07 -12.47
N GLU A 68 9.47 -6.91 -13.46
CA GLU A 68 8.46 -7.72 -14.18
C GLU A 68 7.78 -8.76 -13.26
N ASN A 69 8.46 -9.21 -12.20
CA ASN A 69 7.99 -10.27 -11.30
C ASN A 69 7.37 -9.74 -10.00
N LEU A 70 7.34 -8.42 -9.76
CA LEU A 70 6.87 -7.83 -8.52
C LEU A 70 5.35 -7.96 -8.36
N THR A 71 4.94 -8.71 -7.34
CA THR A 71 3.53 -8.93 -7.02
C THR A 71 3.12 -8.35 -5.66
N ASN A 72 4.08 -8.14 -4.75
CA ASN A 72 3.83 -7.59 -3.43
C ASN A 72 4.63 -6.31 -3.20
N PHE A 73 3.97 -5.24 -2.78
CA PHE A 73 4.63 -3.97 -2.48
C PHE A 73 4.14 -3.41 -1.16
N CYS A 74 5.08 -3.11 -0.26
CA CYS A 74 4.79 -2.52 1.04
C CYS A 74 5.56 -1.22 1.26
N MET A 75 4.91 -0.23 1.86
CA MET A 75 5.52 1.01 2.32
C MET A 75 5.19 1.25 3.80
N TYR A 76 6.20 1.69 4.54
CA TYR A 76 6.07 2.03 5.96
C TYR A 76 6.57 3.44 6.27
N PHE A 77 5.78 4.21 7.02
CA PHE A 77 6.17 5.51 7.59
C PHE A 77 6.46 6.63 6.57
N PHE A 78 5.88 6.56 5.37
CA PHE A 78 6.03 7.60 4.35
C PHE A 78 4.95 8.67 4.49
N GLN A 79 5.33 9.91 4.78
CA GLN A 79 4.43 11.04 4.57
C GLN A 79 4.23 11.22 3.07
N TYR A 80 2.99 11.21 2.63
CA TYR A 80 2.66 11.33 1.21
C TYR A 80 1.33 12.08 1.07
N LYS A 81 1.27 13.10 0.23
CA LYS A 81 0.00 13.81 -0.06
C LYS A 81 -0.37 13.77 -1.53
N GLY A 82 0.27 12.89 -2.31
CA GLY A 82 -0.13 12.63 -3.69
C GLY A 82 -1.17 11.52 -3.80
N ASN A 83 -1.64 11.33 -5.03
CA ASN A 83 -2.31 10.09 -5.42
C ASN A 83 -1.24 9.05 -5.76
N TYR A 84 -1.36 7.83 -5.24
CA TYR A 84 -0.41 6.71 -5.42
C TYR A 84 -0.30 6.19 -6.88
N SER A 85 -0.38 7.06 -7.88
CA SER A 85 -0.34 6.72 -9.30
C SER A 85 0.95 6.01 -9.72
N PHE A 86 2.07 6.21 -9.02
CA PHE A 86 3.30 5.45 -9.26
C PHE A 86 3.11 3.94 -9.08
N LEU A 87 2.13 3.48 -8.27
CA LEU A 87 1.83 2.06 -8.11
C LEU A 87 1.36 1.41 -9.43
N LYS A 88 0.80 2.20 -10.37
CA LYS A 88 0.40 1.71 -11.69
C LYS A 88 1.60 1.26 -12.54
N LYS A 89 2.82 1.68 -12.19
CA LYS A 89 4.05 1.24 -12.84
C LYS A 89 4.35 -0.24 -12.53
N ILE A 90 3.81 -0.79 -11.44
CA ILE A 90 3.97 -2.20 -11.06
C ILE A 90 2.92 -3.05 -11.81
N LYS A 91 3.35 -3.70 -12.90
CA LYS A 91 2.45 -4.39 -13.84
C LYS A 91 1.67 -5.56 -13.24
N ASN A 92 2.22 -6.20 -12.21
CA ASN A 92 1.70 -7.45 -11.66
C ASN A 92 1.32 -7.33 -10.17
N LEU A 93 1.06 -6.12 -9.66
CA LEU A 93 0.75 -5.86 -8.26
C LEU A 93 -0.55 -6.57 -7.83
N LYS A 94 -0.43 -7.53 -6.90
CA LYS A 94 -1.54 -8.28 -6.31
C LYS A 94 -1.74 -7.97 -4.83
N ASP A 95 -0.67 -7.64 -4.12
CA ASP A 95 -0.66 -7.39 -2.69
C ASP A 95 -0.07 -6.01 -2.39
N LEU A 96 -0.81 -5.19 -1.64
CA LEU A 96 -0.40 -3.83 -1.27
C LEU A 96 -0.49 -3.60 0.25
N GLY A 97 0.63 -3.19 0.85
CA GLY A 97 0.69 -2.69 2.22
C GLY A 97 1.05 -1.21 2.26
N LEU A 98 0.18 -0.36 2.80
CA LEU A 98 0.50 1.06 3.05
C LEU A 98 0.29 1.32 4.54
N ILE A 99 1.38 1.28 5.31
CA ILE A 99 1.30 1.25 6.78
C ILE A 99 1.91 2.53 7.36
N ARG A 100 1.08 3.32 8.04
CA ARG A 100 1.45 4.65 8.56
C ARG A 100 1.96 5.54 7.44
N CYS A 101 1.20 5.59 6.37
CA CYS A 101 1.49 6.41 5.21
C CYS A 101 0.44 7.51 5.03
N GLY A 102 0.84 8.63 4.43
CA GLY A 102 -0.11 9.67 4.04
C GLY A 102 -0.85 9.32 2.74
N ALA A 103 -2.05 9.87 2.55
CA ALA A 103 -2.74 9.83 1.27
C ALA A 103 -3.54 11.12 1.02
N GLU A 104 -3.72 11.47 -0.26
CA GLU A 104 -4.65 12.53 -0.66
C GLU A 104 -6.09 12.01 -0.76
N THR A 105 -6.24 10.84 -1.37
CA THR A 105 -7.52 10.22 -1.72
C THR A 105 -7.40 8.71 -1.59
N LEU A 106 -8.54 8.03 -1.70
CA LEU A 106 -8.63 6.56 -1.71
C LEU A 106 -8.93 5.99 -3.10
N ASN A 107 -9.21 6.84 -4.10
CA ASN A 107 -9.60 6.42 -5.45
C ASN A 107 -8.47 5.75 -6.24
N PHE A 108 -7.21 5.90 -5.83
CA PHE A 108 -6.08 5.19 -6.46
C PHE A 108 -6.28 3.67 -6.44
N LEU A 109 -7.04 3.13 -5.47
CA LEU A 109 -7.37 1.71 -5.39
C LEU A 109 -8.18 1.21 -6.59
N GLU A 110 -9.01 2.07 -7.21
CA GLU A 110 -9.86 1.70 -8.35
C GLU A 110 -9.04 1.43 -9.63
N ASP A 111 -7.88 2.08 -9.71
CA ASP A 111 -6.96 2.01 -10.83
C ASP A 111 -6.01 0.79 -10.76
N LEU A 112 -5.84 0.19 -9.58
CA LEU A 112 -4.98 -0.98 -9.38
C LEU A 112 -5.73 -2.26 -9.76
N THR A 113 -5.88 -2.48 -11.07
CA THR A 113 -6.83 -3.47 -11.62
C THR A 113 -6.53 -4.94 -11.31
N LEU A 114 -5.27 -5.27 -10.97
CA LEU A 114 -4.85 -6.62 -10.58
C LEU A 114 -4.71 -6.80 -9.07
N LEU A 115 -4.96 -5.75 -8.28
CA LEU A 115 -4.84 -5.80 -6.85
C LEU A 115 -5.90 -6.75 -6.28
N GLU A 116 -5.44 -7.77 -5.57
CA GLU A 116 -6.30 -8.79 -4.98
C GLU A 116 -6.45 -8.56 -3.48
N ASN A 117 -5.37 -8.15 -2.82
CA ASN A 117 -5.26 -7.99 -1.36
C ASN A 117 -4.68 -6.64 -0.98
N CYS A 118 -5.21 -6.01 0.08
CA CYS A 118 -4.55 -4.86 0.70
C CYS A 118 -4.67 -4.80 2.23
N GLU A 119 -3.67 -4.14 2.83
CA GLU A 119 -3.66 -3.70 4.22
C GLU A 119 -3.29 -2.21 4.27
N LEU A 120 -4.18 -1.39 4.82
CA LEU A 120 -4.05 0.07 4.80
C LEU A 120 -4.09 0.62 6.23
N GLU A 121 -3.11 1.45 6.58
CA GLU A 121 -3.10 2.32 7.76
C GLU A 121 -2.67 3.71 7.28
N LEU A 122 -3.66 4.56 7.02
CA LEU A 122 -3.48 5.80 6.28
C LEU A 122 -3.79 7.03 7.14
N ASP A 123 -2.88 7.99 7.10
CA ASP A 123 -3.06 9.35 7.59
C ASP A 123 -3.52 10.24 6.43
N PHE A 124 -4.39 11.20 6.72
CA PHE A 124 -4.83 12.17 5.71
C PHE A 124 -4.63 13.58 6.22
N ALA A 125 -4.29 14.50 5.33
CA ALA A 125 -4.25 15.92 5.67
C ALA A 125 -5.68 16.46 5.86
N LYS A 126 -5.85 17.50 6.68
CA LYS A 126 -7.17 18.04 7.06
C LYS A 126 -7.93 18.55 5.83
N GLU A 127 -7.22 19.18 4.91
CA GLU A 127 -7.71 19.67 3.63
C GLU A 127 -8.36 18.57 2.77
N ASN A 128 -7.91 17.32 2.92
CA ASN A 128 -8.40 16.18 2.15
C ASN A 128 -9.59 15.47 2.81
N GLN A 129 -9.93 15.81 4.06
CA GLN A 129 -11.00 15.13 4.82
C GLN A 129 -12.33 15.05 4.04
N LYS A 130 -12.72 16.15 3.38
CA LYS A 130 -13.98 16.20 2.63
C LYS A 130 -14.00 15.22 1.46
N SER A 131 -12.91 15.08 0.72
CA SER A 131 -12.86 14.18 -0.45
C SER A 131 -13.02 12.72 0.01
N ILE A 132 -12.31 12.34 1.07
CA ILE A 132 -12.34 11.00 1.66
C ILE A 132 -13.72 10.64 2.20
N GLU A 133 -14.50 11.61 2.70
CA GLU A 133 -15.84 11.38 3.25
C GLU A 133 -16.97 11.39 2.20
N THR A 134 -16.71 11.95 1.02
CA THR A 134 -17.79 12.25 0.05
C THR A 134 -17.70 11.50 -1.26
N ILE A 135 -16.50 11.10 -1.69
CA ILE A 135 -16.26 10.45 -2.96
C ILE A 135 -16.35 8.93 -2.79
N ASP A 136 -17.34 8.29 -3.42
CA ASP A 136 -17.46 6.82 -3.42
C ASP A 136 -16.17 6.19 -3.98
N VAL A 137 -15.70 5.13 -3.33
CA VAL A 137 -14.56 4.33 -3.81
C VAL A 137 -15.04 2.90 -4.09
N ASN A 138 -14.99 2.51 -5.36
CA ASN A 138 -15.45 1.23 -5.85
C ASN A 138 -14.38 0.15 -5.72
N LEU A 139 -14.61 -0.80 -4.81
CA LEU A 139 -13.69 -1.90 -4.51
C LEU A 139 -14.14 -3.23 -5.13
N GLU A 140 -14.98 -3.21 -6.16
CA GLU A 140 -15.53 -4.40 -6.81
C GLU A 140 -14.48 -5.38 -7.34
N LYS A 141 -13.31 -4.86 -7.73
CA LYS A 141 -12.19 -5.66 -8.25
C LYS A 141 -11.37 -6.33 -7.14
N LEU A 142 -11.38 -5.79 -5.93
CA LEU A 142 -10.62 -6.35 -4.81
C LEU A 142 -11.29 -7.65 -4.34
N LYS A 143 -10.52 -8.73 -4.30
CA LYS A 143 -10.99 -10.03 -3.79
C LYS A 143 -11.05 -10.01 -2.27
N TYR A 144 -10.05 -9.41 -1.64
CA TYR A 144 -9.88 -9.44 -0.19
C TYR A 144 -9.24 -8.15 0.31
N ILE A 145 -9.73 -7.65 1.43
CA ILE A 145 -9.13 -6.55 2.17
C ILE A 145 -8.90 -7.07 3.58
N LYS A 146 -7.65 -7.08 4.04
CA LYS A 146 -7.33 -7.65 5.35
C LYS A 146 -7.78 -6.71 6.47
N LYS A 147 -7.38 -5.44 6.36
CA LYS A 147 -7.63 -4.42 7.39
C LYS A 147 -7.54 -3.03 6.76
N ILE A 148 -8.45 -2.15 7.17
CA ILE A 148 -8.38 -0.73 6.86
C ILE A 148 -8.34 0.02 8.19
N THR A 149 -7.27 0.79 8.39
CA THR A 149 -7.15 1.75 9.47
C THR A 149 -7.08 3.14 8.85
N ILE A 150 -7.94 4.05 9.29
CA ILE A 150 -7.92 5.45 8.87
C ILE A 150 -7.65 6.31 10.09
N ASN A 151 -6.53 7.03 10.03
CA ASN A 151 -6.02 7.90 11.06
C ASN A 151 -6.32 9.35 10.68
N ASN A 152 -7.58 9.72 10.81
CA ASN A 152 -8.02 11.10 10.63
C ASN A 152 -9.29 11.30 11.45
N ARG A 153 -9.64 12.54 11.81
CA ARG A 153 -10.86 12.89 12.56
C ARG A 153 -12.11 12.79 11.69
N MET A 154 -12.37 11.60 11.14
CA MET A 154 -13.47 11.31 10.24
C MET A 154 -14.80 11.68 10.89
N SER A 155 -15.65 12.36 10.15
CA SER A 155 -17.02 12.73 10.52
C SER A 155 -18.07 11.82 9.87
N HIS A 156 -17.65 10.99 8.91
CA HIS A 156 -18.47 10.02 8.20
C HIS A 156 -17.73 8.69 8.00
N ILE A 157 -18.50 7.63 7.76
CA ILE A 157 -17.92 6.34 7.38
C ILE A 157 -17.29 6.46 5.98
N PRO A 158 -16.05 5.98 5.77
CA PRO A 158 -15.42 6.00 4.46
C PRO A 158 -16.33 5.36 3.41
N PRO A 159 -16.59 6.06 2.30
CA PRO A 159 -17.63 5.75 1.32
C PRO A 159 -17.22 4.62 0.36
N PHE A 160 -16.72 3.50 0.90
CA PHE A 160 -16.42 2.32 0.10
C PHE A 160 -17.71 1.69 -0.40
N VAL A 161 -17.67 1.15 -1.62
CA VAL A 161 -18.79 0.44 -2.24
C VAL A 161 -18.31 -0.85 -2.90
N LYS A 162 -19.21 -1.84 -2.99
CA LYS A 162 -18.98 -3.15 -3.60
C LYS A 162 -17.83 -3.96 -2.97
N VAL A 163 -17.63 -3.81 -1.66
CA VAL A 163 -16.59 -4.53 -0.92
C VAL A 163 -16.96 -6.00 -0.76
N LYS A 164 -16.09 -6.92 -1.22
CA LYS A 164 -16.42 -8.35 -1.32
C LYS A 164 -16.39 -9.10 0.02
N ASN A 165 -15.35 -8.90 0.81
CA ASN A 165 -15.06 -9.73 1.99
C ASN A 165 -15.46 -9.08 3.33
N LYS A 166 -16.11 -7.91 3.31
CA LYS A 166 -16.53 -7.15 4.50
C LYS A 166 -15.42 -7.00 5.57
N PRO A 167 -14.34 -6.25 5.28
CA PRO A 167 -13.19 -6.13 6.19
C PRO A 167 -13.56 -5.46 7.52
N GLU A 168 -12.64 -5.57 8.49
CA GLU A 168 -12.64 -4.72 9.67
C GLU A 168 -12.18 -3.30 9.30
N LEU A 169 -12.93 -2.30 9.75
CA LEU A 169 -12.56 -0.89 9.68
C LEU A 169 -12.22 -0.37 11.08
N LEU A 170 -11.02 0.19 11.20
CA LEU A 170 -10.53 0.85 12.40
C LEU A 170 -10.39 2.35 12.15
N LEU A 171 -11.01 3.16 12.99
CA LEU A 171 -10.93 4.62 12.96
C LEU A 171 -10.15 5.09 14.19
N ASP A 172 -8.91 5.56 14.00
CA ASP A 172 -8.01 5.89 15.14
C ASP A 172 -8.42 7.20 15.84
N THR A 173 -9.14 8.06 15.13
CA THR A 173 -9.89 9.17 15.72
C THR A 173 -11.18 9.37 14.93
N THR A 174 -12.26 9.78 15.59
CA THR A 174 -13.51 10.06 14.87
C THR A 174 -14.34 11.12 15.56
N ASN A 175 -14.92 12.01 14.75
CA ASN A 175 -15.96 12.95 15.14
C ASN A 175 -17.37 12.42 14.86
N ILE A 176 -17.52 11.15 14.46
CA ILE A 176 -18.81 10.51 14.21
C ILE A 176 -19.53 10.34 15.54
N LYS A 177 -20.50 11.22 15.80
CA LYS A 177 -21.39 11.12 16.98
C LYS A 177 -22.62 10.25 16.69
N ASN A 178 -23.17 10.38 15.48
CA ASN A 178 -24.35 9.66 15.02
C ASN A 178 -24.16 9.27 13.55
N LEU A 179 -24.63 8.09 13.16
CA LEU A 179 -24.64 7.64 11.78
C LEU A 179 -25.89 8.17 11.07
N ASN A 180 -25.71 8.80 9.91
CA ASN A 180 -26.83 9.17 9.06
C ASN A 180 -27.15 8.06 8.03
N LYS A 181 -28.19 8.26 7.21
CA LYS A 181 -28.61 7.28 6.18
C LYS A 181 -27.48 6.92 5.20
N LYS A 182 -26.62 7.87 4.85
CA LYS A 182 -25.45 7.67 3.98
C LYS A 182 -24.39 6.82 4.68
N ASP A 183 -24.11 7.11 5.96
CA ASP A 183 -23.18 6.31 6.76
C ASP A 183 -23.65 4.85 6.89
N PHE A 184 -24.94 4.61 7.11
CA PHE A 184 -25.51 3.26 7.13
C PHE A 184 -25.35 2.50 5.80
N LYS A 185 -25.40 3.20 4.66
CA LYS A 185 -25.13 2.59 3.34
C LYS A 185 -23.71 2.03 3.30
N TYR A 186 -22.72 2.82 3.74
CA TYR A 186 -21.31 2.43 3.69
C TYR A 186 -20.93 1.45 4.80
N ALA A 187 -21.51 1.60 5.97
CA ALA A 187 -21.19 0.75 7.11
C ALA A 187 -21.48 -0.75 6.83
N LYS A 188 -22.49 -1.04 6.01
CA LYS A 188 -22.83 -2.40 5.54
C LYS A 188 -21.73 -3.08 4.70
N GLN A 189 -20.74 -2.32 4.23
CA GLN A 189 -19.60 -2.84 3.50
C GLN A 189 -18.51 -3.43 4.41
N TYR A 190 -18.66 -3.29 5.73
CA TYR A 190 -17.70 -3.76 6.73
C TYR A 190 -18.35 -4.80 7.64
N SER A 191 -17.54 -5.69 8.21
CA SER A 191 -18.03 -6.64 9.22
C SER A 191 -18.11 -6.00 10.60
N VAL A 192 -17.15 -5.13 10.92
CA VAL A 192 -17.09 -4.39 12.18
C VAL A 192 -16.43 -3.04 11.95
N ILE A 193 -16.92 -2.02 12.66
CA ILE A 193 -16.32 -0.69 12.68
C ILE A 193 -15.96 -0.36 14.14
N LYS A 194 -14.66 -0.14 14.38
CA LYS A 194 -14.12 0.16 15.71
C LYS A 194 -13.53 1.58 15.73
N SER A 195 -13.73 2.28 16.83
CA SER A 195 -13.06 3.56 17.15
C SER A 195 -12.04 3.33 18.27
N LEU A 196 -10.83 3.89 18.15
CA LEU A 196 -9.77 3.77 19.18
C LEU A 196 -9.83 4.83 20.29
N ASN A 197 -10.58 5.92 20.11
CA ASN A 197 -10.77 7.00 21.09
C ASN A 197 -12.26 7.28 21.32
N PRO A 198 -12.68 7.78 22.51
CA PRO A 198 -13.85 7.31 23.24
C PRO A 198 -15.15 7.57 22.48
N ASN A 199 -15.55 6.62 21.64
CA ASN A 199 -16.77 6.66 20.84
C ASN A 199 -17.16 5.23 20.45
N PRO A 200 -18.43 5.00 20.07
CA PRO A 200 -19.03 3.67 20.05
C PRO A 200 -18.41 2.72 19.03
N GLN A 201 -18.49 1.42 19.34
CA GLN A 201 -18.26 0.35 18.38
C GLN A 201 -19.58 0.04 17.68
N TRP A 202 -19.53 -0.18 16.36
CA TRP A 202 -20.70 -0.56 15.58
C TRP A 202 -20.52 -1.93 14.95
N TYR A 203 -21.45 -2.82 15.24
CA TYR A 203 -21.50 -4.18 14.70
C TYR A 203 -22.60 -4.24 13.63
N PHE A 204 -22.29 -4.84 12.49
CA PHE A 204 -23.23 -5.01 11.39
C PHE A 204 -23.37 -6.50 11.11
N GLU A 205 -24.60 -6.97 10.94
CA GLU A 205 -24.90 -8.38 10.66
C GLU A 205 -24.23 -8.82 9.34
N LYS A 206 -23.71 -10.05 9.34
CA LYS A 206 -22.94 -10.62 8.22
C LYS A 206 -23.82 -10.97 7.03
#